data_AF-A0A3N5UHH3-F1
#
_entry.id   AF-A0A3N5UHH3-F1
#
_cell.length_a   1.000
_cell.length_b   1.000
_cell.length_c   1.000
_cell.angle_alpha   90.00
_cell.angle_beta   90.00
_cell.angle_gamma   90.00
#
_symmetry.space_group_name_H-M   'P 1'
#
loop_
_entity.id
_entity.type
_entity.pdbx_description
1 polymer ?
#
loop_
_entity_poly.entity_id
_entity_poly.type
_entity_poly.pdbx_seq_one_letter_code
_entity_poly.pdbx_strand_id
1 'polypeptide(L)'
;MANSTIITIIIVLAVIMLVIWGLTVLSARRVNLTRRADDQKPNWIRTDPPLETIAATQADGEGVTLYDHDPGERVAAPFAEQIEDMLRAQMSSDPYLQSYEIDFGTGPDGGLEIIVGDKRYTSIEQIPDERLRAAISQAVATYNQREDSKR
;
A
#
# COMPACT_ATOMS: atom_id res chain seq x y z
N MET A 1 -58.13 2.75 34.61
CA MET A 1 -57.25 3.93 34.60
C MET A 1 -55.77 3.57 34.41
N ALA A 2 -55.26 2.46 34.96
CA ALA A 2 -53.85 2.03 34.81
C ALA A 2 -53.38 1.74 33.37
N ASN A 3 -54.25 1.23 32.49
CA ASN A 3 -53.85 0.91 31.11
C ASN A 3 -53.60 2.16 30.27
N SER A 4 -54.35 3.24 30.53
CA SER A 4 -54.17 4.50 29.81
C SER A 4 -52.83 5.16 30.17
N THR A 5 -52.39 5.09 31.43
CA THR A 5 -51.12 5.69 31.86
C THR A 5 -49.91 4.92 31.32
N ILE A 6 -50.00 3.59 31.26
CA ILE A 6 -48.95 2.74 30.67
C ILE A 6 -48.78 3.03 29.16
N ILE A 7 -49.88 3.17 28.43
CA ILE A 7 -49.84 3.50 26.99
C ILE A 7 -49.18 4.87 26.77
N THR A 8 -49.49 5.87 27.59
CA THR A 8 -48.87 7.19 27.47
C THR A 8 -47.35 7.14 27.71
N ILE A 9 -46.90 6.35 28.69
CA ILE A 9 -45.46 6.20 28.99
C ILE A 9 -44.72 5.55 27.81
N ILE A 10 -45.29 4.52 27.19
CA ILE A 10 -44.69 3.83 26.04
C ILE A 10 -44.56 4.79 24.84
N ILE A 11 -45.59 5.61 24.58
CA ILE A 11 -45.57 6.59 23.49
C ILE A 11 -44.47 7.63 23.73
N VAL A 12 -44.34 8.14 24.96
CA VAL A 12 -43.30 9.12 25.31
C VAL A 12 -41.91 8.53 25.11
N LEU A 13 -41.67 7.29 25.55
CA LEU A 13 -40.39 6.61 25.37
C LEU A 13 -40.07 6.38 23.89
N ALA A 14 -41.05 5.98 23.07
CA ALA A 14 -40.87 5.80 21.64
C ALA A 14 -40.51 7.10 20.92
N VAL A 15 -41.14 8.22 21.30
CA VAL A 15 -40.82 9.54 20.75
C VAL A 15 -39.40 9.97 21.13
N ILE A 16 -38.99 9.78 22.39
CA ILE A 16 -37.62 10.10 22.84
C ILE A 16 -36.60 9.28 22.05
N MET A 17 -36.84 7.99 21.86
CA MET A 17 -35.95 7.11 21.10
C MET A 17 -35.83 7.54 19.63
N LEU A 18 -36.93 7.94 18.99
CA LEU A 18 -36.92 8.46 17.62
C LEU A 18 -36.15 9.78 17.50
N VAL A 19 -36.27 10.68 18.49
CA VAL A 19 -35.52 11.94 18.52
C VAL A 19 -34.02 11.67 18.66
N ILE A 20 -33.61 10.79 19.57
CA ILE A 20 -32.21 10.41 19.75
C ILE A 20 -31.65 9.80 18.45
N TRP A 21 -32.38 8.86 17.84
CA TRP A 21 -31.97 8.24 16.57
C TRP A 21 -31.87 9.26 15.42
N GLY A 22 -32.82 10.19 15.31
CA GLY A 22 -32.75 11.27 14.31
C GLY A 22 -31.53 12.16 14.49
N LEU A 23 -31.20 12.52 15.74
CA LEU A 23 -30.03 13.33 16.06
C LEU A 23 -28.71 12.60 15.75
N THR A 24 -28.61 11.30 16.03
CA THR A 24 -27.39 10.53 15.72
C THR A 24 -27.20 10.36 14.22
N VAL A 25 -28.26 10.11 13.45
CA VAL A 25 -28.18 10.03 11.98
C VAL A 25 -27.79 11.38 11.36
N LEU A 26 -28.36 12.48 11.86
CA LEU A 26 -27.99 13.83 11.40
C LEU A 26 -26.54 14.18 11.75
N SER A 27 -26.05 13.73 12.91
CA SER A 27 -24.65 13.90 13.31
C SER A 27 -23.69 13.03 12.49
N ALA A 28 -24.07 11.79 12.19
CA ALA A 28 -23.25 10.87 11.38
C ALA A 28 -23.08 11.37 9.93
N ARG A 29 -24.08 12.04 9.37
CA ARG A 29 -24.00 12.66 8.03
C ARG A 29 -23.08 13.89 7.96
N ARG A 30 -22.58 14.40 9.10
CA ARG A 30 -21.60 15.50 9.15
C ARG A 30 -20.15 15.03 9.15
N VAL A 31 -19.90 13.73 8.95
CA VAL A 31 -18.53 13.22 8.77
C VAL A 31 -18.12 13.49 7.33
N ASN A 32 -17.36 14.56 7.14
CA ASN A 32 -16.81 14.95 5.85
C ASN A 32 -15.43 14.30 5.68
N LEU A 33 -15.39 13.13 5.02
CA LEU A 33 -14.15 12.39 4.74
C LEU A 33 -13.22 13.12 3.75
N THR A 34 -13.69 14.21 3.13
CA THR A 34 -12.91 15.01 2.17
C THR A 34 -12.54 16.38 2.74
N ARG A 35 -12.86 16.67 4.02
CA ARG A 35 -12.37 17.87 4.68
C ARG A 35 -10.88 17.68 4.98
N ARG A 36 -10.02 18.39 4.24
CA ARG A 36 -8.61 18.59 4.61
C ARG A 36 -8.58 19.23 6.00
N ALA A 37 -8.31 18.44 7.02
CA ALA A 37 -7.86 18.97 8.30
C ALA A 37 -6.45 19.50 8.06
N ASP A 38 -6.29 20.83 8.15
CA ASP A 38 -5.02 21.56 8.15
C ASP A 38 -3.83 20.78 7.58
N ASP A 39 -3.85 20.57 6.27
CA ASP A 39 -2.76 20.33 5.31
C ASP A 39 -1.59 19.40 5.67
N GLN A 40 -1.68 18.67 6.78
CA GLN A 40 -0.56 17.95 7.35
C GLN A 40 -1.04 16.58 7.80
N LYS A 41 -0.87 15.60 6.89
CA LYS A 41 -0.78 14.19 7.26
C LYS A 41 0.07 14.09 8.55
N PRO A 42 -0.40 13.43 9.62
CA PRO A 42 0.40 13.19 10.83
C PRO A 42 1.80 12.70 10.48
N ASN A 43 2.81 13.05 11.26
CA ASN A 43 4.21 12.71 10.92
C ASN A 43 4.44 11.20 10.73
N TRP A 44 3.66 10.35 11.39
CA TRP A 44 3.71 8.89 11.21
C TRP A 44 3.06 8.39 9.91
N ILE A 45 2.27 9.21 9.21
CA ILE A 45 1.73 8.97 7.86
C ILE A 45 2.66 9.57 6.78
N ARG A 46 3.65 10.38 7.17
CA ARG A 46 4.65 10.97 6.26
C ARG A 46 5.88 10.08 6.13
N THR A 47 5.67 8.83 5.75
CA THR A 47 6.72 8.10 5.07
C THR A 47 6.58 8.48 3.60
N ASP A 48 7.34 9.49 3.18
CA ASP A 48 7.55 9.68 1.76
C ASP A 48 8.17 8.37 1.24
N PRO A 49 7.57 7.74 0.20
CA PRO A 49 8.16 6.54 -0.38
C PRO A 49 9.55 6.87 -0.94
N PRO A 50 10.39 5.85 -1.20
CA PRO A 50 11.71 6.06 -1.79
C PRO A 50 11.66 6.97 -3.02
N LEU A 51 12.73 7.73 -3.25
CA LEU A 51 12.81 8.64 -4.41
C LEU A 51 12.63 7.89 -5.74
N GLU A 52 13.05 6.63 -5.78
CA GLU A 52 12.88 5.72 -6.90
C GLU A 52 11.40 5.44 -7.16
N THR A 53 10.63 5.07 -6.14
CA THR A 53 9.17 4.90 -6.25
C THR A 53 8.50 6.19 -6.67
N ILE A 54 8.86 7.34 -6.07
CA ILE A 54 8.30 8.63 -6.49
C ILE A 54 8.61 8.91 -7.97
N ALA A 55 9.81 8.56 -8.45
CA ALA A 55 10.19 8.74 -9.84
C ALA A 55 9.50 7.76 -10.79
N ALA A 56 9.33 6.49 -10.39
CA ALA A 56 8.60 5.46 -11.14
C ALA A 56 7.13 5.87 -11.30
N THR A 57 6.42 6.07 -10.19
CA THR A 57 5.03 6.53 -10.18
C THR A 57 4.84 7.83 -10.99
N GLN A 58 5.80 8.77 -10.97
CA GLN A 58 5.74 9.98 -11.82
C GLN A 58 5.96 9.70 -13.31
N ALA A 59 6.82 8.75 -13.66
CA ALA A 59 7.05 8.35 -15.05
C ALA A 59 5.80 7.71 -15.66
N ASP A 60 5.05 6.96 -14.86
CA ASP A 60 3.81 6.29 -15.25
C ASP A 60 2.57 7.20 -15.18
N GLY A 61 2.75 8.43 -14.69
CA GLY A 61 1.69 9.44 -14.57
C GLY A 61 0.72 9.16 -13.42
N GLU A 62 1.12 8.30 -12.49
CA GLU A 62 0.36 7.92 -11.31
C GLU A 62 0.59 8.90 -10.14
N GLY A 63 -0.31 8.86 -9.15
CA GLY A 63 -0.12 9.61 -7.91
C GLY A 63 0.68 8.80 -6.91
N VAL A 64 1.56 9.42 -6.11
CA VAL A 64 2.34 8.72 -5.08
C VAL A 64 1.43 7.99 -4.09
N THR A 65 1.32 6.66 -4.23
CA THR A 65 0.55 5.80 -3.31
C THR A 65 1.47 4.81 -2.58
N LEU A 66 0.92 4.09 -1.60
CA LEU A 66 1.66 3.08 -0.84
C LEU A 66 1.79 1.75 -1.60
N TYR A 67 0.93 1.54 -2.61
CA TYR A 67 0.88 0.35 -3.42
C TYR A 67 1.13 0.80 -4.86
N ASP A 68 2.37 0.71 -5.30
CA ASP A 68 2.63 0.78 -6.73
C ASP A 68 2.15 -0.55 -7.33
N HIS A 69 1.38 -0.48 -8.41
CA HIS A 69 0.86 -1.66 -9.09
C HIS A 69 0.58 -1.27 -10.54
N ASP A 70 1.50 -1.59 -11.44
CA ASP A 70 1.29 -1.27 -12.83
C ASP A 70 0.27 -2.24 -13.46
N PRO A 71 -0.52 -1.79 -14.45
CA PRO A 71 -1.45 -2.65 -15.16
C PRO A 71 -0.74 -3.84 -15.83
N GLY A 72 -0.95 -5.04 -15.28
CA GLY A 72 -0.36 -6.29 -15.78
C GLY A 72 0.55 -6.99 -14.78
N GLU A 73 0.90 -6.31 -13.69
CA GLU A 73 1.74 -6.83 -12.62
C GLU A 73 0.97 -7.68 -11.62
N ARG A 74 1.73 -8.42 -10.81
CA ARG A 74 1.18 -9.17 -9.68
C ARG A 74 1.16 -8.26 -8.47
N VAL A 75 0.04 -8.26 -7.75
CA VAL A 75 -0.02 -7.61 -6.43
C VAL A 75 1.05 -8.20 -5.51
N ALA A 76 2.05 -7.38 -5.15
CA ALA A 76 3.04 -7.71 -4.15
C ALA A 76 2.88 -6.85 -2.90
N ALA A 77 3.59 -7.22 -1.84
CA ALA A 77 3.69 -6.37 -0.66
C ALA A 77 4.54 -5.13 -0.98
N PRO A 78 4.30 -3.98 -0.33
CA PRO A 78 4.99 -2.72 -0.65
C PRO A 78 6.52 -2.78 -0.59
N PHE A 79 7.11 -3.72 0.16
CA PHE A 79 8.56 -3.89 0.19
C PHE A 79 9.10 -4.54 -1.09
N ALA A 80 8.34 -5.45 -1.71
CA ALA A 80 8.73 -6.13 -2.94
C ALA A 80 8.71 -5.14 -4.10
N GLU A 81 7.64 -4.36 -4.22
CA GLU A 81 7.51 -3.25 -5.20
C GLU A 81 8.68 -2.26 -5.08
N GLN A 82 9.00 -1.81 -3.86
CA GLN A 82 10.12 -0.89 -3.66
C GLN A 82 11.48 -1.47 -4.05
N ILE A 83 11.72 -2.77 -3.87
CA ILE A 83 12.96 -3.40 -4.30
C ILE A 83 12.97 -3.53 -5.83
N GLU A 84 11.83 -3.83 -6.44
CA GLU A 84 11.67 -3.85 -7.88
C GLU A 84 11.96 -2.48 -8.51
N ASP A 85 11.43 -1.38 -7.95
CA ASP A 85 11.74 -0.02 -8.40
C ASP A 85 13.24 0.27 -8.36
N MET A 86 13.91 -0.11 -7.26
CA MET A 86 15.36 0.05 -7.12
C MET A 86 16.11 -0.74 -8.17
N LEU A 87 15.66 -1.96 -8.47
CA LEU A 87 16.24 -2.80 -9.52
C LEU A 87 16.00 -2.18 -10.91
N ARG A 88 14.77 -1.78 -11.24
CA ARG A 88 14.42 -1.12 -12.50
C ARG A 88 15.27 0.14 -12.73
N ALA A 89 15.42 0.96 -11.69
CA ALA A 89 16.29 2.13 -11.71
C ALA A 89 17.76 1.76 -12.01
N GLN A 90 18.29 0.69 -11.40
CA GLN A 90 19.63 0.18 -11.70
C GLN A 90 19.75 -0.32 -13.15
N MET A 91 18.75 -1.08 -13.62
CA MET A 91 18.70 -1.65 -14.97
C MET A 91 18.60 -0.59 -16.06
N SER A 92 18.02 0.57 -15.79
CA SER A 92 17.87 1.68 -16.75
C SER A 92 19.18 2.13 -17.42
N SER A 93 20.33 1.81 -16.80
CA SER A 93 21.67 2.15 -17.29
C SER A 93 22.46 0.98 -17.90
N ASP A 94 21.96 -0.27 -17.82
CA ASP A 94 22.65 -1.48 -18.30
C ASP A 94 21.82 -2.21 -19.38
N PRO A 95 22.17 -2.10 -20.68
CA PRO A 95 21.44 -2.75 -21.77
C PRO A 95 21.35 -4.26 -21.65
N TYR A 96 22.29 -4.92 -20.96
CA TYR A 96 22.23 -6.35 -20.72
C TYR A 96 21.06 -6.70 -19.81
N LEU A 97 20.91 -5.96 -18.72
CA LEU A 97 19.86 -6.23 -17.75
C LEU A 97 18.49 -5.85 -18.30
N GLN A 98 18.37 -4.79 -19.10
CA GLN A 98 17.11 -4.39 -19.76
C GLN A 98 16.51 -5.48 -20.67
N SER A 99 17.29 -6.47 -21.09
CA SER A 99 16.77 -7.58 -21.89
C SER A 99 15.93 -8.57 -21.09
N TYR A 100 15.96 -8.49 -19.75
CA TYR A 100 15.17 -9.33 -18.86
C TYR A 100 13.83 -8.67 -18.53
N GLU A 101 12.76 -9.44 -18.69
CA GLU A 101 11.45 -9.14 -18.09
C GLU A 101 11.46 -9.69 -16.66
N ILE A 102 11.37 -8.81 -15.68
CA ILE A 102 11.48 -9.13 -14.25
C ILE A 102 10.31 -8.50 -13.52
N ASP A 103 9.71 -9.27 -12.62
CA ASP A 103 8.58 -8.88 -11.78
C ASP A 103 8.78 -9.52 -10.40
N PHE A 104 8.49 -8.80 -9.32
CA PHE A 104 8.68 -9.24 -7.95
C PHE A 104 7.34 -9.53 -7.28
N GLY A 105 7.31 -10.61 -6.52
CA GLY A 105 6.11 -11.05 -5.79
C GLY A 105 6.36 -11.17 -4.31
N THR A 106 5.29 -11.48 -3.60
CA THR A 106 5.37 -11.91 -2.20
C THR A 106 4.89 -13.36 -2.09
N GLY A 107 5.78 -14.22 -1.62
CA GLY A 107 5.52 -15.63 -1.43
C GLY A 107 4.50 -15.92 -0.32
N PRO A 108 4.00 -17.15 -0.24
CA PRO A 108 3.04 -17.55 0.80
C PRO A 108 3.62 -17.50 2.22
N ASP A 109 4.95 -17.50 2.36
CA ASP A 109 5.69 -17.30 3.60
C ASP A 109 5.93 -15.81 3.95
N GLY A 110 5.49 -14.90 3.08
CA GLY A 110 5.74 -13.46 3.20
C GLY A 110 7.12 -13.04 2.69
N GLY A 111 7.91 -13.95 2.13
CA GLY A 111 9.22 -13.66 1.55
C GLY A 111 9.14 -13.03 0.15
N LEU A 112 10.29 -12.58 -0.35
CA LEU A 112 10.42 -12.08 -1.71
C LEU A 112 10.36 -13.24 -2.72
N GLU A 113 9.44 -13.18 -3.68
CA GLU A 113 9.45 -14.03 -4.87
C GLU A 113 10.00 -13.25 -6.06
N ILE A 114 10.77 -13.91 -6.91
CA ILE A 114 11.40 -13.29 -8.08
C ILE A 114 10.92 -14.01 -9.33
N ILE A 115 10.33 -13.28 -10.27
CA ILE A 115 9.92 -13.79 -11.56
C ILE A 115 10.84 -13.23 -12.64
N VAL A 116 11.40 -14.09 -13.48
CA VAL A 116 12.22 -13.71 -14.64
C VAL A 116 11.64 -14.40 -15.88
N GLY A 117 10.98 -13.63 -16.74
CA GLY A 117 10.09 -14.15 -17.78
C GLY A 117 9.04 -15.10 -17.18
N ASP A 118 8.97 -16.33 -17.68
CA ASP A 118 8.02 -17.33 -17.18
C ASP A 118 8.50 -18.12 -15.94
N LYS A 119 9.71 -17.84 -15.43
CA LYS A 119 10.31 -18.62 -14.33
C LYS A 119 10.21 -17.89 -13.01
N ARG A 120 9.65 -18.59 -12.02
CA ARG A 120 9.57 -18.13 -10.63
C ARG A 120 10.69 -18.75 -9.80
N TYR A 121 11.33 -17.93 -8.98
CA TYR A 121 12.37 -18.28 -8.03
C TYR A 121 11.96 -17.80 -6.63
N THR A 122 12.20 -18.62 -5.62
CA THR A 122 11.92 -18.27 -4.21
C THR A 122 13.16 -17.77 -3.48
N SER A 123 14.31 -17.76 -4.17
CA SER A 123 15.57 -17.25 -3.64
C SER A 123 16.46 -16.77 -4.77
N ILE A 124 17.25 -15.74 -4.48
CA ILE A 124 18.14 -15.06 -5.43
C ILE A 124 19.19 -16.05 -5.97
N GLU A 125 19.65 -16.98 -5.14
CA GLU A 125 20.65 -18.01 -5.46
C GLU A 125 20.17 -19.00 -6.54
N GLN A 126 18.86 -19.15 -6.73
CA GLN A 126 18.30 -20.05 -7.74
C GLN A 126 18.38 -19.47 -9.16
N ILE A 127 18.65 -18.17 -9.29
CA ILE A 127 18.73 -17.48 -10.57
C ILE A 127 20.05 -17.86 -11.26
N PRO A 128 20.00 -18.39 -12.50
CA PRO A 128 21.19 -18.93 -13.17
C PRO A 128 22.16 -17.85 -13.65
N ASP A 129 21.67 -16.65 -13.95
CA ASP A 129 22.49 -15.54 -14.42
C ASP A 129 23.13 -14.80 -13.24
N GLU A 130 24.47 -14.80 -13.20
CA GLU A 130 25.26 -14.16 -12.15
C GLU A 130 25.09 -12.64 -12.09
N ARG A 131 25.02 -11.97 -13.24
CA ARG A 131 24.90 -10.50 -13.31
C ARG A 131 23.54 -10.06 -12.83
N LEU A 132 22.50 -10.78 -13.24
CA LEU A 132 21.15 -10.54 -12.78
C LEU A 132 21.04 -10.79 -11.27
N ARG A 133 21.61 -11.91 -10.80
CA ARG A 133 21.66 -12.23 -9.38
C ARG A 133 22.34 -11.12 -8.57
N ALA A 134 23.49 -10.63 -9.02
CA ALA A 134 24.21 -9.54 -8.38
C ALA A 134 23.40 -8.23 -8.36
N ALA A 135 22.71 -7.89 -9.45
CA ALA A 135 21.86 -6.70 -9.51
C ALA A 135 20.70 -6.78 -8.51
N ILE A 136 20.02 -7.93 -8.44
CA ILE A 136 18.93 -8.15 -7.48
C ILE A 136 19.47 -8.10 -6.04
N SER A 137 20.58 -8.79 -5.75
CA SER A 137 21.22 -8.74 -4.43
C SER A 137 21.58 -7.31 -4.02
N GLN A 138 22.03 -6.48 -4.97
CA GLN A 138 22.35 -5.09 -4.71
C GLN A 138 21.09 -4.27 -4.37
N ALA A 139 20.02 -4.41 -5.14
CA ALA A 139 18.74 -3.73 -4.86
C ALA A 139 18.19 -4.09 -3.47
N VAL A 140 18.19 -5.38 -3.11
CA VAL A 140 17.78 -5.85 -1.78
C VAL A 140 18.68 -5.29 -0.68
N ALA A 141 19.99 -5.28 -0.89
CA ALA A 141 20.93 -4.71 0.08
C ALA A 141 20.71 -3.20 0.29
N THR A 142 20.45 -2.46 -0.78
CA THR A 142 20.12 -1.02 -0.71
C THR A 142 18.82 -0.78 0.05
N TYR A 143 17.78 -1.57 -0.21
CA TYR A 143 16.53 -1.51 0.56
C TYR A 143 16.77 -1.75 2.05
N ASN A 144 17.46 -2.83 2.40
CA ASN A 144 17.74 -3.19 3.80
C ASN A 144 18.55 -2.10 4.52
N GLN A 145 19.58 -1.53 3.88
CA GLN A 145 20.35 -0.44 4.47
C GLN A 145 19.49 0.80 4.77
N ARG A 146 18.52 1.10 3.90
CA ARG A 146 17.58 2.22 4.12
C ARG A 146 16.62 1.94 5.26
N GLU A 147 16.08 0.72 5.35
CA GLU A 147 15.20 0.32 6.44
C GLU A 147 15.92 0.31 7.78
N ASP A 148 17.17 -0.16 7.82
CA ASP A 148 18.00 -0.11 9.03
C ASP A 148 18.30 1.33 9.46
N SER A 149 18.50 2.24 8.50
CA SER A 149 18.75 3.67 8.79
C SER A 149 17.52 4.41 9.35
N LYS A 150 16.32 3.84 9.20
CA LYS A 150 15.06 4.40 9.74
C LYS A 150 14.76 3.93 11.17
N ARG A 151 15.48 2.93 11.69
CA ARG A 151 15.32 2.35 13.03
C ARG A 151 16.21 3.04 14.06
#